data_AF-A0A1A3N4M9-F1
#
_entry.id   AF-A0A1A3N4M9-F1
#
_cell.length_a   1.000
_cell.length_b   1.000
_cell.length_c   1.000
_cell.angle_alpha   90.00
_cell.angle_beta   90.00
_cell.angle_gamma   90.00
#
_symmetry.space_group_name_H-M   'P 1'
#
loop_
_entity.id
_entity.type
_entity.pdbx_description
1 polymer ?
#
loop_
_entity_poly.entity_id
_entity_poly.type
_entity_poly.pdbx_seq_one_letter_code
_entity_poly.pdbx_strand_id
1 'polypeptide(L)'
;MQVLTFDSAAADIGAQISDNAWRGLQAGRTAANGLSALAPAGAEEVSAQAVMAFTSDAAQMMAVNRAAQEELMRAGDAIIEIARMYSAVDAEAAASVIDAGMQWGSRMAI
;
A
#
# COMPACT_ATOMS: atom_id res chain seq x y z
N MET A 1 12.14 -21.27 -21.57
CA MET A 1 11.41 -20.63 -20.45
C MET A 1 12.04 -19.28 -20.21
N GLN A 2 11.23 -18.24 -20.03
CA GLN A 2 11.72 -16.93 -19.61
C GLN A 2 12.00 -17.00 -18.10
N VAL A 3 13.12 -16.45 -17.63
CA VAL A 3 13.40 -16.38 -16.19
C VAL A 3 12.39 -15.41 -15.59
N LEU A 4 11.46 -15.93 -14.79
CA LEU A 4 10.49 -15.14 -14.04
C LEU A 4 11.11 -14.72 -12.71
N THR A 5 12.20 -13.95 -12.78
CA THR A 5 12.83 -13.37 -11.60
C THR A 5 12.04 -12.15 -11.15
N PHE A 6 11.72 -12.09 -9.87
CA PHE A 6 11.07 -10.92 -9.26
C PHE A 6 12.11 -10.10 -8.50
N ASP A 7 12.16 -8.81 -8.79
CA ASP A 7 13.09 -7.88 -8.14
C ASP A 7 12.64 -7.63 -6.69
N SER A 8 13.53 -7.82 -5.72
CA SER A 8 13.26 -7.50 -4.31
C SER A 8 12.82 -6.04 -4.13
N ALA A 9 13.24 -5.14 -5.01
CA ALA A 9 12.81 -3.74 -5.01
C ALA A 9 11.29 -3.58 -5.15
N ALA A 10 10.59 -4.52 -5.79
CA ALA A 10 9.14 -4.45 -5.90
C ALA A 10 8.43 -4.79 -4.57
N ALA A 11 9.00 -5.65 -3.72
CA ALA A 11 8.50 -5.84 -2.35
C ALA A 11 8.67 -4.56 -1.52
N ASP A 12 9.81 -3.88 -1.65
CA ASP A 12 10.09 -2.61 -0.98
C ASP A 12 9.13 -1.51 -1.45
N ILE A 13 8.82 -1.45 -2.75
CA ILE A 13 7.80 -0.54 -3.30
C ILE A 13 6.43 -0.83 -2.70
N GLY A 14 6.02 -2.10 -2.61
CA GLY A 14 4.76 -2.48 -1.97
C GLY A 14 4.67 -1.99 -0.52
N ALA A 15 5.75 -2.16 0.25
CA ALA A 15 5.83 -1.66 1.62
C ALA A 15 5.75 -0.12 1.70
N GLN A 16 6.47 0.58 0.81
CA GLN A 16 6.42 2.04 0.73
C GLN A 16 5.02 2.57 0.40
N ILE A 17 4.28 1.86 -0.46
CA ILE A 17 2.89 2.22 -0.79
C ILE A 17 2.00 2.11 0.45
N SER A 18 2.05 0.98 1.17
CA SER A 18 1.27 0.78 2.40
C SER A 18 1.63 1.81 3.49
N ASP A 19 2.92 2.10 3.67
CA ASP A 19 3.40 3.12 4.61
C ASP A 19 2.90 4.52 4.27
N ASN A 20 2.97 4.90 2.99
CA ASN A 20 2.48 6.19 2.52
C ASN A 20 0.96 6.29 2.67
N ALA A 21 0.24 5.19 2.43
CA ALA A 21 -1.19 5.14 2.63
C ALA A 21 -1.58 5.36 4.10
N TRP A 22 -0.86 4.71 5.02
CA TRP A 22 -1.03 4.93 6.45
C TRP A 22 -0.75 6.39 6.85
N ARG A 23 0.33 6.99 6.34
CA ARG A 23 0.63 8.42 6.57
C ARG A 23 -0.49 9.31 6.03
N GLY A 24 -1.06 8.98 4.87
CA GLY A 24 -2.20 9.68 4.28
C GLY A 24 -3.45 9.63 5.17
N LEU A 25 -3.72 8.49 5.83
CA LEU A 25 -4.79 8.38 6.82
C LEU A 25 -4.56 9.26 8.05
N GLN A 26 -3.33 9.31 8.56
CA GLN A 26 -3.00 10.19 9.69
C GLN A 26 -3.10 11.67 9.31
N ALA A 27 -2.63 12.05 8.13
CA ALA A 27 -2.78 13.41 7.61
C ALA A 27 -4.27 13.80 7.51
N GLY A 28 -5.12 12.91 7.01
CA GLY A 28 -6.56 13.12 6.96
C GLY A 28 -7.20 13.29 8.34
N ARG A 29 -6.75 12.55 9.36
CA ARG A 29 -7.18 12.72 10.76
C ARG A 29 -6.75 14.07 11.34
N THR A 30 -5.52 14.50 11.08
CA THR A 30 -5.05 15.82 11.52
C THR A 30 -5.87 16.94 10.87
N ALA A 31 -6.18 16.83 9.59
CA ALA A 31 -7.02 17.80 8.88
C ALA A 31 -8.45 17.85 9.45
N ALA A 32 -9.01 16.72 9.87
CA ALA A 32 -10.35 16.62 10.48
C ALA A 32 -10.54 17.57 11.67
N ASN A 33 -9.51 17.70 12.51
CA ASN A 33 -9.55 18.57 13.67
C ASN A 33 -9.78 20.03 13.28
N GLY A 34 -9.07 20.51 12.26
CA GLY A 34 -9.23 21.87 11.74
C GLY A 34 -10.59 22.11 11.11
N LEU A 35 -11.12 21.12 10.38
CA LEU A 35 -12.45 21.18 9.77
C LEU A 35 -13.57 21.26 10.80
N SER A 36 -13.47 20.50 11.89
CA SER A 36 -14.47 20.51 12.97
C SER A 36 -14.46 21.78 13.82
N ALA A 37 -13.37 22.57 13.77
CA ALA A 37 -13.19 23.78 14.56
C ALA A 37 -13.62 25.06 13.82
N LEU A 38 -14.12 24.96 12.59
CA LEU A 38 -14.44 26.12 11.78
C LEU A 38 -15.67 26.86 12.33
N ALA A 39 -15.49 28.10 12.75
CA ALA A 39 -16.57 28.99 13.17
C ALA A 39 -17.00 29.90 12.01
N PRO A 40 -18.27 30.38 12.00
CA PRO A 40 -18.70 31.42 11.06
C PRO A 40 -17.81 32.66 11.18
N ALA A 41 -17.45 33.27 10.04
CA ALA A 41 -16.63 34.48 10.01
C ALA A 41 -17.35 35.72 10.59
N GLY A 42 -18.68 35.69 10.59
CA GLY A 42 -19.55 36.73 11.13
C GLY A 42 -20.91 36.15 11.57
N ALA A 43 -21.77 37.01 12.10
CA ALA A 43 -23.06 36.62 12.64
C ALA A 43 -24.15 36.44 11.56
N GLU A 44 -23.83 36.75 10.32
CA GLU A 44 -24.76 36.68 9.20
C GLU A 44 -25.02 35.24 8.78
N GLU A 45 -26.22 34.99 8.25
CA GLU A 45 -26.68 33.68 7.82
C GLU A 45 -25.77 33.10 6.71
N VAL A 46 -25.20 33.96 5.88
CA VAL A 46 -24.27 33.57 4.81
C VAL A 46 -22.99 32.95 5.38
N SER A 47 -22.48 33.52 6.48
CA SER A 47 -21.29 32.99 7.17
C SER A 47 -21.58 31.61 7.77
N ALA A 48 -22.76 31.42 8.35
CA ALA A 48 -23.18 30.12 8.87
C ALA A 48 -23.38 29.08 7.74
N GLN A 49 -24.01 29.47 6.64
CA GLN A 49 -24.20 28.61 5.46
C GLN A 49 -22.87 28.21 4.81
N ALA A 50 -21.90 29.13 4.74
CA ALA A 50 -20.58 28.86 4.21
C ALA A 50 -19.85 27.78 5.03
N VAL A 51 -19.89 27.86 6.35
CA VAL A 51 -19.32 26.83 7.23
C VAL A 51 -20.03 25.49 7.04
N MET A 52 -21.36 25.47 6.99
CA MET A 52 -22.12 24.23 6.76
C MET A 52 -21.80 23.58 5.42
N ALA A 53 -21.72 24.35 4.34
CA ALA A 53 -21.36 23.84 3.02
C ALA A 53 -19.93 23.29 3.02
N PHE A 54 -18.97 24.06 3.53
CA PHE A 54 -17.57 23.66 3.59
C PHE A 54 -17.36 22.39 4.44
N THR A 55 -18.01 22.29 5.60
CA THR A 55 -17.91 21.08 6.45
C THR A 55 -18.55 19.86 5.80
N SER A 56 -19.64 20.03 5.04
CA SER A 56 -20.26 18.95 4.28
C SER A 56 -19.33 18.43 3.17
N ASP A 57 -18.80 19.33 2.35
CA ASP A 57 -17.86 18.99 1.27
C ASP A 57 -16.58 18.35 1.83
N ALA A 58 -16.07 18.89 2.93
CA ALA A 58 -14.89 18.34 3.59
C ALA A 58 -15.13 16.92 4.14
N ALA A 59 -16.31 16.64 4.70
CA ALA A 59 -16.67 15.30 5.16
C ALA A 59 -16.70 14.28 4.00
N GLN A 60 -17.23 14.67 2.84
CA GLN A 60 -17.22 13.84 1.64
C GLN A 60 -15.78 13.60 1.15
N MET A 61 -14.97 14.65 1.08
CA MET A 61 -13.57 14.54 0.65
C MET A 61 -12.74 13.69 1.62
N MET A 62 -13.00 13.76 2.92
CA MET A 62 -12.38 12.88 3.91
C MET A 62 -12.78 11.41 3.73
N ALA A 63 -14.03 11.13 3.37
CA ALA A 63 -14.48 9.77 3.08
C ALA A 63 -13.79 9.21 1.83
N VAL A 64 -13.68 10.02 0.77
CA VAL A 64 -12.95 9.65 -0.46
C VAL A 64 -11.46 9.42 -0.16
N ASN A 65 -10.82 10.32 0.59
CA ASN A 65 -9.41 10.13 0.98
C ASN A 65 -9.23 8.82 1.76
N ARG A 66 -10.09 8.53 2.74
CA ARG A 66 -10.03 7.27 3.49
C ARG A 66 -10.10 6.05 2.57
N ALA A 67 -11.11 6.00 1.70
CA ALA A 67 -11.30 4.91 0.77
C ALA A 67 -10.09 4.74 -0.18
N ALA A 68 -9.51 5.84 -0.65
CA ALA A 68 -8.32 5.82 -1.49
C ALA A 68 -7.09 5.27 -0.74
N GLN A 69 -6.87 5.69 0.52
CA GLN A 69 -5.76 5.16 1.31
C GLN A 69 -5.97 3.67 1.66
N GLU A 70 -7.19 3.24 1.95
CA GLU A 70 -7.51 1.82 2.15
C GLU A 70 -7.21 0.99 0.90
N GLU A 71 -7.52 1.51 -0.28
CA GLU A 71 -7.18 0.84 -1.53
C GLU A 71 -5.67 0.80 -1.79
N LEU A 72 -4.94 1.88 -1.47
CA LEU A 72 -3.48 1.88 -1.58
C LEU A 72 -2.84 0.85 -0.65
N MET A 73 -3.35 0.68 0.58
CA MET A 73 -2.87 -0.38 1.47
C MET A 73 -3.11 -1.77 0.87
N ARG A 74 -4.32 -2.04 0.35
CA ARG A 74 -4.62 -3.31 -0.33
C ARG A 74 -3.71 -3.56 -1.54
N ALA A 75 -3.43 -2.52 -2.32
CA ALA A 75 -2.53 -2.60 -3.46
C ALA A 75 -1.08 -2.88 -3.03
N GLY A 76 -0.58 -2.22 -1.99
CA GLY A 76 0.75 -2.47 -1.42
C GLY A 76 0.89 -3.91 -0.93
N ASP A 77 -0.11 -4.42 -0.20
CA ASP A 77 -0.14 -5.81 0.28
C ASP A 77 -0.14 -6.82 -0.87
N ALA A 78 -0.92 -6.57 -1.93
CA ALA A 78 -0.95 -7.43 -3.11
C ALA A 78 0.42 -7.48 -3.82
N ILE A 79 1.12 -6.35 -3.92
CA ILE A 79 2.46 -6.31 -4.50
C ILE A 79 3.45 -7.12 -3.66
N ILE A 80 3.39 -7.01 -2.32
CA ILE A 80 4.22 -7.79 -1.41
C ILE A 80 3.92 -9.29 -1.55
N GLU A 81 2.64 -9.67 -1.68
CA GLU A 81 2.25 -11.07 -1.85
C GLU A 81 2.78 -11.65 -3.16
N ILE A 82 2.64 -10.92 -4.27
CA ILE A 82 3.21 -11.31 -5.57
C ILE A 82 4.72 -11.49 -5.45
N ALA A 83 5.40 -10.56 -4.78
CA ALA A 83 6.85 -10.65 -4.55
C ALA A 83 7.26 -11.93 -3.83
N ARG A 84 6.53 -12.28 -2.76
CA ARG A 84 6.78 -13.50 -1.99
C ARG A 84 6.56 -14.76 -2.83
N MET A 85 5.50 -14.79 -3.63
CA MET A 85 5.21 -15.94 -4.50
C MET A 85 6.35 -16.22 -5.47
N TYR A 86 6.84 -15.20 -6.18
CA TYR A 86 7.95 -15.40 -7.11
C TYR A 86 9.25 -15.78 -6.40
N SER A 87 9.55 -15.15 -5.25
CA SER A 87 10.73 -15.51 -4.46
C SER A 87 10.70 -16.97 -3.98
N ALA A 88 9.53 -17.49 -3.62
CA ALA A 88 9.36 -18.89 -3.24
C ALA A 88 9.59 -19.83 -4.42
N VAL A 89 9.02 -19.52 -5.59
CA VAL A 89 9.23 -20.31 -6.83
C VAL A 89 10.70 -20.32 -7.23
N ASP A 90 11.40 -19.19 -7.17
CA ASP A 90 12.82 -19.09 -7.46
C ASP A 90 13.67 -19.93 -6.48
N ALA A 91 13.31 -19.93 -5.19
CA ALA A 91 14.00 -20.74 -4.19
C ALA A 91 13.80 -22.25 -4.40
N GLU A 92 12.59 -22.69 -4.74
CA GLU A 92 12.28 -24.08 -5.07
C GLU A 92 13.03 -24.54 -6.33
N ALA A 93 13.03 -23.71 -7.37
CA ALA A 93 13.75 -23.98 -8.60
C ALA A 93 15.26 -24.12 -8.33
N ALA A 94 15.86 -23.18 -7.57
CA ALA A 94 17.26 -23.25 -7.19
C ALA A 94 17.59 -24.52 -6.40
N ALA A 95 16.75 -24.91 -5.44
CA ALA A 95 16.92 -26.14 -4.67
C ALA A 95 16.90 -27.39 -5.58
N SER A 96 15.98 -27.44 -6.55
CA SER A 96 15.88 -28.56 -7.49
C SER A 96 17.15 -28.74 -8.35
N VAL A 97 17.77 -27.63 -8.77
CA VAL A 97 19.01 -27.63 -9.55
C VAL A 97 20.19 -28.12 -8.70
N ILE A 98 20.27 -27.69 -7.44
CA ILE A 98 21.31 -28.14 -6.50
C ILE A 98 21.19 -29.64 -6.26
N ASP A 99 19.99 -30.14 -5.99
CA ASP A 99 19.75 -31.56 -5.73
C ASP A 99 20.10 -32.43 -6.96
N ALA A 100 19.68 -32.01 -8.15
CA ALA A 100 20.08 -32.67 -9.39
C ALA A 100 21.61 -32.70 -9.55
N GLY A 101 22.30 -31.58 -9.29
CA GLY A 101 23.76 -31.52 -9.35
C GLY A 101 24.45 -32.48 -8.37
N MET A 102 23.93 -32.60 -7.14
CA MET A 102 24.43 -33.54 -6.14
C MET A 102 24.24 -34.99 -6.58
N GLN A 103 23.05 -35.36 -7.08
CA GLN A 103 22.77 -36.71 -7.57
C GLN A 103 23.68 -37.11 -8.73
N TRP A 104 23.94 -36.20 -9.67
CA TRP A 104 24.89 -36.43 -10.76
C TRP A 104 26.32 -36.61 -10.26
N GLY A 105 26.76 -35.79 -9.31
CA GLY A 105 28.08 -35.93 -8.67
C GLY A 105 28.26 -37.29 -7.98
N SER A 106 27.24 -37.75 -7.25
CA SER A 106 27.27 -39.07 -6.60
C SER A 106 27.32 -40.24 -7.58
N ARG A 107 26.69 -40.11 -8.75
CA ARG A 107 26.69 -41.15 -9.80
C ARG A 107 28.02 -41.25 -10.57
N MET A 108 28.81 -40.18 -10.61
CA MET A 108 30.13 -40.16 -11.28
C MET A 108 31.28 -40.57 -10.35
N ALA A 109 31.02 -40.70 -9.04
CA ALA A 109 32.01 -41.07 -8.02
C ALA A 109 32.04 -42.58 -7.70
N ILE A 110 31.24 -43.39 -8.40
CA ILE A 110 31.19 -44.87 -8.34
C ILE A 110 31.70 -45.41 -9.67
#